data_AF-F9ER63-F1
#
_entry.id   AF-F9ER63-F1
#
_cell.length_a   1.000
_cell.length_b   1.000
_cell.length_c   1.000
_cell.angle_alpha   90.00
_cell.angle_beta   90.00
_cell.angle_gamma   90.00
#
_symmetry.space_group_name_H-M   'P 1'
#
loop_
_entity.id
_entity.type
_entity.pdbx_description
1 polymer ?
#
loop_
_entity_poly.entity_id
_entity_poly.type
_entity_poly.pdbx_seq_one_letter_code
_entity_poly.pdbx_strand_id
1 'polypeptide(L)'
;NKMSFSYTFKNSKKTEMYKIIFITPNIEGIVKLKEAIWKVFGGKLFYFNDLNKNQLPLFNSEVSFIEEHSNIAKSKLIHNFSLQTLSFKEIKDFILLKTIMKERQIVNNILKPLISEGKIIKMNRNGKKNYKDDDYEIL
;
A
#
# COMPACT_ATOMS: atom_id res chain seq x y z
N ASN A 1 -9.77 -21.10 -0.96
CA ASN A 1 -8.53 -20.44 -1.45
C ASN A 1 -7.69 -19.96 -0.29
N LYS A 2 -6.39 -20.29 -0.28
CA LYS A 2 -5.43 -19.75 0.70
C LYS A 2 -4.91 -18.41 0.18
N MET A 3 -4.88 -17.40 1.03
CA MET A 3 -4.32 -16.07 0.74
C MET A 3 -2.91 -15.99 1.32
N SER A 4 -2.01 -15.32 0.62
CA SER A 4 -0.62 -15.13 1.05
C SER A 4 -0.23 -13.66 1.02
N PHE A 5 0.44 -13.21 2.06
CA PHE A 5 1.10 -11.91 2.14
C PHE A 5 2.58 -12.14 2.46
N SER A 6 3.46 -11.38 1.80
CA SER A 6 4.88 -11.41 2.12
C SER A 6 5.41 -10.01 2.35
N TYR A 7 6.24 -9.86 3.38
CA TYR A 7 6.87 -8.60 3.73
C TYR A 7 8.36 -8.81 3.97
N THR A 8 9.18 -8.08 3.22
CA THR A 8 10.63 -8.15 3.30
C THR A 8 11.14 -7.07 4.25
N PHE A 9 11.90 -7.48 5.25
CA PHE A 9 12.69 -6.59 6.09
C PHE A 9 14.06 -6.40 5.48
N LYS A 10 14.49 -5.15 5.43
CA LYS A 10 15.79 -4.78 4.90
C LYS A 10 16.60 -4.06 5.98
N ASN A 11 17.91 -4.04 5.84
CA ASN A 11 18.80 -3.22 6.68
C ASN A 11 18.92 -1.79 6.12
N SER A 12 19.64 -0.92 6.83
CA SER A 12 19.89 0.48 6.41
C SER A 12 20.55 0.61 5.02
N LYS A 13 21.22 -0.43 4.52
CA LYS A 13 21.81 -0.49 3.17
C LYS A 13 20.84 -1.02 2.10
N LYS A 14 19.56 -1.14 2.42
CA LYS A 14 18.51 -1.73 1.58
C LYS A 14 18.71 -3.20 1.20
N THR A 15 19.61 -3.90 1.88
CA THR A 15 19.84 -5.34 1.72
C THR A 15 18.77 -6.11 2.49
N GLU A 16 18.15 -7.10 1.86
CA GLU A 16 17.20 -7.99 2.52
C GLU A 16 17.88 -8.74 3.67
N MET A 17 17.29 -8.67 4.86
CA MET A 17 17.74 -9.44 6.02
C MET A 17 16.90 -10.70 6.20
N TYR A 18 15.57 -10.54 6.20
CA TYR A 18 14.61 -11.64 6.34
C TYR A 18 13.26 -11.27 5.73
N LYS A 19 12.46 -12.29 5.42
CA LYS A 19 11.15 -12.14 4.79
C LYS A 19 10.10 -12.90 5.59
N ILE A 20 9.06 -12.19 6.02
CA ILE A 20 7.87 -12.84 6.58
C ILE A 20 7.00 -13.29 5.42
N ILE A 21 6.63 -14.56 5.42
CA ILE A 21 5.60 -15.13 4.53
C ILE A 21 4.46 -15.58 5.43
N PHE A 22 3.29 -14.99 5.24
CA PHE A 22 2.10 -15.29 6.01
C PHE A 22 1.01 -15.84 5.11
N ILE A 23 0.49 -17.01 5.45
CA ILE A 23 -0.53 -17.71 4.67
C ILE A 23 -1.74 -17.94 5.57
N THR A 24 -2.92 -17.51 5.13
CA THR A 24 -4.17 -17.61 5.88
C THR A 24 -5.35 -17.87 4.94
N PRO A 25 -6.39 -18.60 5.36
CA PRO A 25 -7.62 -18.71 4.58
C PRO A 25 -8.48 -17.43 4.63
N ASN A 26 -8.24 -16.52 5.57
CA ASN A 26 -9.06 -15.32 5.80
C ASN A 26 -8.24 -14.02 5.64
N ILE A 27 -8.77 -13.09 4.84
CA ILE A 27 -8.19 -11.75 4.60
C ILE A 27 -8.02 -10.95 5.89
N GLU A 28 -8.88 -11.13 6.89
CA GLU A 28 -8.79 -10.46 8.19
C GLU A 28 -7.48 -10.77 8.92
N GLY A 29 -6.93 -11.98 8.73
CA GLY A 29 -5.61 -12.34 9.27
C GLY A 29 -4.50 -11.47 8.67
N ILE A 30 -4.57 -11.18 7.36
CA ILE A 30 -3.62 -10.29 6.68
C ILE A 30 -3.80 -8.85 7.16
N VAL A 31 -5.05 -8.40 7.36
CA VAL A 31 -5.34 -7.05 7.88
C VAL A 31 -4.72 -6.87 9.27
N LYS A 32 -4.95 -7.80 10.20
CA LYS A 32 -4.38 -7.75 11.56
C LYS A 32 -2.85 -7.78 11.56
N LEU A 33 -2.24 -8.62 10.72
CA LEU A 33 -0.78 -8.66 10.56
C LEU A 33 -0.23 -7.29 10.11
N LYS A 34 -0.87 -6.67 9.11
CA LYS A 34 -0.46 -5.34 8.63
C LYS A 34 -0.62 -4.27 9.69
N GLU A 35 -1.70 -4.29 10.46
CA GLU A 35 -1.88 -3.36 11.57
C GLU A 35 -0.76 -3.50 12.60
N ALA A 36 -0.36 -4.73 12.94
CA ALA A 36 0.78 -4.97 13.82
C ALA A 36 2.09 -4.43 13.23
N ILE A 37 2.38 -4.69 11.95
CA ILE A 37 3.59 -4.17 11.27
C ILE A 37 3.57 -2.62 11.29
N TRP A 38 2.46 -2.00 10.91
CA TRP A 38 2.35 -0.53 10.94
C TRP A 38 2.45 0.04 12.35
N LYS A 39 1.92 -0.64 13.36
CA LYS A 39 1.98 -0.21 14.77
C LYS A 39 3.41 -0.26 15.31
N VAL A 40 4.15 -1.32 14.99
CA VAL A 40 5.52 -1.52 15.50
C VAL A 40 6.53 -0.67 14.72
N PHE A 41 6.41 -0.61 13.39
CA PHE A 41 7.44 -0.02 12.53
C PHE A 41 7.07 1.34 11.95
N GLY A 42 5.82 1.80 12.09
CA GLY A 42 5.37 3.07 11.51
C GLY A 42 5.44 3.11 9.98
N GLY A 43 5.54 1.96 9.31
CA GLY A 43 5.77 1.88 7.87
C GLY A 43 7.24 1.96 7.44
N LYS A 44 8.20 2.06 8.37
CA LYS A 44 9.63 2.01 8.06
C LYS A 44 9.97 0.74 7.29
N LEU A 45 10.74 0.87 6.21
CA LEU A 45 11.26 -0.26 5.42
C LEU A 45 12.44 -0.97 6.08
N PHE A 46 13.04 -0.33 7.09
CA PHE A 46 14.28 -0.76 7.74
C PHE A 46 14.18 -0.53 9.25
N TYR A 47 14.81 -1.41 10.02
CA TYR A 47 15.01 -1.19 11.44
C TYR A 47 16.19 -0.23 11.61
N PHE A 48 15.92 0.99 12.09
CA PHE A 48 16.96 1.81 12.71
C PHE A 48 16.93 1.47 14.19
N ASN A 49 18.08 1.14 14.78
CA ASN A 49 18.29 1.57 16.16
C ASN A 49 18.17 3.09 16.10
N ASP A 50 17.20 3.67 16.82
CA ASP A 50 17.00 5.11 16.85
C ASP A 50 18.36 5.79 17.00
N LEU A 51 18.79 6.47 15.95
CA LEU A 51 19.93 7.39 16.04
C LEU A 51 19.56 8.37 17.15
N ASN A 52 20.44 8.49 18.14
CA ASN A 52 20.32 9.31 19.33
C ASN A 52 19.24 10.39 19.23
N LYS A 53 18.27 10.40 20.16
CA LYS A 53 17.15 11.36 20.27
C LYS A 53 17.55 12.86 20.20
N ASN A 54 18.84 13.17 20.22
CA ASN A 54 19.42 14.51 20.21
C ASN A 54 19.98 14.95 18.85
N GLN A 55 19.83 14.17 17.77
CA GLN A 55 20.29 14.58 16.43
C GLN A 55 19.12 14.71 15.45
N LEU A 56 18.89 15.95 15.00
CA LEU A 56 18.01 16.26 13.88
C LEU A 56 18.78 16.05 12.57
N PRO A 57 18.31 15.20 11.64
CA PRO A 57 18.94 15.05 10.33
C PRO A 57 18.88 16.37 9.55
N LEU A 58 20.00 16.76 8.93
CA LEU A 58 20.11 18.00 8.14
C LEU A 58 19.23 18.01 6.88
N PHE A 59 18.85 16.83 6.38
CA PHE A 59 17.91 16.65 5.29
C PHE A 59 16.70 15.85 5.79
N ASN A 60 15.64 16.55 6.17
CA ASN A 60 14.32 15.96 6.32
C ASN A 60 13.80 15.59 4.92
N SER A 61 14.29 14.50 4.34
CA SER A 61 13.50 13.76 3.35
C SER A 61 12.43 12.97 4.09
N GLU A 62 11.56 13.68 4.81
CA GLU A 62 10.32 13.14 5.38
C GLU A 62 9.34 12.88 4.24
N VAL A 63 9.75 12.11 3.22
CA VAL A 63 8.76 11.40 2.41
C VAL A 63 8.06 10.51 3.41
N SER A 64 6.80 10.86 3.73
CA SER A 64 5.99 10.09 4.65
C SER A 64 6.04 8.63 4.20
N PHE A 65 6.34 7.68 5.09
CA PHE A 65 6.36 6.25 4.70
C PHE A 65 5.05 5.83 4.00
N ILE A 66 3.95 6.50 4.35
CA ILE A 66 2.67 6.35 3.65
C ILE A 66 2.82 6.71 2.17
N GLU A 67 3.44 7.82 1.83
CA GLU A 67 3.69 8.25 0.45
C GLU A 67 4.58 7.26 -0.31
N GLU A 68 5.69 6.81 0.28
CA GLU A 68 6.57 5.81 -0.34
C GLU A 68 5.81 4.51 -0.66
N HIS A 69 5.10 3.96 0.32
CA HIS A 69 4.30 2.75 0.13
C HIS A 69 3.13 2.96 -0.83
N SER A 70 2.56 4.16 -0.86
CA SER A 70 1.50 4.53 -1.80
C SER A 70 2.02 4.56 -3.23
N ASN A 71 3.20 5.12 -3.47
CA ASN A 71 3.83 5.13 -4.79
C ASN A 71 4.12 3.70 -5.28
N ILE A 72 4.64 2.83 -4.41
CA ILE A 72 4.82 1.40 -4.73
C ILE A 72 3.49 0.74 -5.10
N ALA A 73 2.44 1.01 -4.31
CA ALA A 73 1.12 0.46 -4.55
C ALA A 73 0.49 0.94 -5.87
N LYS A 74 0.60 2.24 -6.17
CA LYS A 74 0.19 2.88 -7.43
C LYS A 74 0.89 2.23 -8.61
N SER A 75 2.22 2.14 -8.60
CA SER A 75 3.00 1.54 -9.68
C SER A 75 2.63 0.08 -9.92
N LYS A 76 2.43 -0.71 -8.86
CA LYS A 76 1.97 -2.10 -8.99
C LYS A 76 0.58 -2.20 -9.60
N LEU A 77 -0.36 -1.34 -9.20
CA LEU A 77 -1.73 -1.36 -9.73
C LEU A 77 -1.74 -1.10 -11.23
N ILE A 78 -1.09 -0.02 -11.67
CA ILE A 78 -1.00 0.33 -13.10
C ILE A 78 -0.32 -0.78 -13.90
N HIS A 79 0.84 -1.26 -13.45
CA HIS A 79 1.59 -2.29 -14.16
C HIS A 79 0.83 -3.61 -14.32
N ASN A 80 0.04 -4.03 -13.31
CA ASN A 80 -0.63 -5.34 -13.36
C ASN A 80 -1.97 -5.32 -14.12
N PHE A 81 -2.59 -4.15 -14.26
CA PHE A 81 -3.97 -4.04 -14.74
C PHE A 81 -4.18 -2.95 -15.79
N SER A 82 -3.11 -2.44 -16.41
CA SER A 82 -3.23 -1.46 -17.51
C SER A 82 -4.24 -1.93 -18.57
N LEU A 83 -5.08 -1.00 -19.02
CA LEU A 83 -6.18 -1.20 -19.96
C LEU A 83 -7.30 -2.15 -19.48
N GLN A 84 -7.43 -2.35 -18.17
CA GLN A 84 -8.51 -3.14 -17.58
C GLN A 84 -9.45 -2.27 -16.76
N THR A 85 -10.72 -2.70 -16.67
CA THR A 85 -11.69 -2.15 -15.73
C THR A 85 -11.78 -3.05 -14.52
N LEU A 86 -11.61 -2.49 -13.32
CA LEU A 86 -11.67 -3.22 -12.06
C LEU A 86 -12.71 -2.61 -11.13
N SER A 87 -13.41 -3.46 -10.39
CA SER A 87 -14.21 -3.03 -9.25
C SER A 87 -13.31 -2.56 -8.09
N PHE A 88 -13.83 -1.69 -7.23
CA PHE A 88 -13.15 -1.33 -5.99
C PHE A 88 -12.74 -2.56 -5.16
N LYS A 89 -13.54 -3.62 -5.16
CA LYS A 89 -13.25 -4.86 -4.43
C LYS A 89 -11.98 -5.53 -4.95
N GLU A 90 -11.83 -5.65 -6.26
CA GLU A 90 -10.64 -6.25 -6.89
C GLU A 90 -9.38 -5.43 -6.59
N ILE A 91 -9.47 -4.10 -6.72
CA ILE A 91 -8.38 -3.20 -6.35
C ILE A 91 -8.04 -3.37 -4.87
N LYS A 92 -9.05 -3.37 -3.99
CA LYS A 92 -8.86 -3.53 -2.56
C LYS A 92 -8.13 -4.82 -2.24
N ASP A 93 -8.61 -5.94 -2.76
CA ASP A 93 -8.04 -7.26 -2.49
C ASP A 93 -6.59 -7.33 -3.04
N PHE A 94 -6.34 -6.82 -4.24
CA PHE A 94 -4.99 -6.75 -4.80
C PHE A 94 -4.04 -5.92 -3.91
N ILE A 95 -4.43 -4.71 -3.54
CA ILE A 95 -3.60 -3.82 -2.71
C ILE A 95 -3.37 -4.44 -1.34
N LEU A 96 -4.39 -5.05 -0.74
CA LEU A 96 -4.28 -5.73 0.54
C LEU A 96 -3.38 -6.97 0.48
N LEU A 97 -3.31 -7.68 -0.64
CA LEU A 97 -2.49 -8.88 -0.77
C LEU A 97 -1.06 -8.60 -1.25
N LYS A 98 -0.84 -7.54 -2.04
CA LYS A 98 0.42 -7.31 -2.77
C LYS A 98 1.26 -6.13 -2.26
N THR A 99 0.77 -5.40 -1.26
CA THR A 99 1.42 -4.21 -0.69
C THR A 99 1.25 -4.17 0.82
N ILE A 100 1.96 -3.29 1.55
CA ILE A 100 1.76 -3.10 3.00
C ILE A 100 0.55 -2.18 3.32
N MET A 101 -0.07 -1.58 2.32
CA MET A 101 -1.13 -0.58 2.50
C MET A 101 -2.35 -1.17 3.20
N LYS A 102 -3.01 -0.35 4.02
CA LYS A 102 -4.25 -0.66 4.75
C LYS A 102 -5.45 -0.17 3.95
N GLU A 103 -6.62 -0.78 4.16
CA GLU A 103 -7.85 -0.43 3.43
C GLU A 103 -8.17 1.07 3.52
N ARG A 104 -8.06 1.66 4.72
CA ARG A 104 -8.33 3.09 4.95
C ARG A 104 -7.46 4.04 4.11
N GLN A 105 -6.32 3.58 3.61
CA GLN A 105 -5.37 4.37 2.81
C GLN A 105 -5.65 4.27 1.31
N ILE A 106 -6.46 3.31 0.85
CA ILE A 106 -6.65 3.04 -0.59
C ILE A 106 -7.26 4.24 -1.31
N VAL A 107 -8.36 4.77 -0.79
CA VAL A 107 -9.07 5.88 -1.46
C VAL A 107 -8.22 7.14 -1.50
N ASN A 108 -7.68 7.55 -0.35
CA ASN A 108 -7.02 8.85 -0.23
C ASN A 108 -5.57 8.85 -0.73
N ASN A 109 -4.84 7.74 -0.61
CA ASN A 109 -3.43 7.69 -0.94
C ASN A 109 -3.13 6.98 -2.28
N ILE A 110 -4.09 6.24 -2.85
CA ILE A 110 -3.90 5.51 -4.11
C ILE A 110 -4.88 6.00 -5.17
N LEU A 111 -6.18 5.82 -4.96
CA LEU A 111 -7.19 6.09 -6.01
C LEU A 111 -7.28 7.57 -6.36
N LYS A 112 -7.50 8.46 -5.38
CA LYS A 112 -7.60 9.90 -5.64
C LYS A 112 -6.35 10.47 -6.33
N PRO A 113 -5.11 10.16 -5.86
CA PRO A 113 -3.91 10.56 -6.57
C PRO A 113 -3.85 10.05 -8.02
N LEU A 114 -4.13 8.77 -8.27
CA LEU A 114 -4.12 8.23 -9.64
C LEU A 114 -5.17 8.87 -10.55
N ILE A 115 -6.34 9.23 -10.02
CA ILE A 115 -7.37 9.97 -10.76
C ILE A 115 -6.86 11.38 -11.10
N SER A 116 -6.27 12.08 -10.13
CA SER A 116 -5.72 13.43 -10.37
C SER A 116 -4.52 13.41 -11.32
N GLU A 117 -3.74 12.33 -11.33
CA GLU A 117 -2.62 12.10 -12.24
C GLU A 117 -3.10 11.65 -13.64
N GLY A 118 -4.40 11.44 -13.85
CA GLY A 118 -4.94 10.98 -15.13
C GLY A 118 -4.51 9.56 -15.52
N LYS A 119 -4.19 8.71 -14.54
CA LYS A 119 -3.76 7.31 -14.74
C LYS A 119 -4.87 6.29 -14.56
N ILE A 120 -5.94 6.68 -13.87
CA ILE A 120 -7.15 5.88 -13.76
C ILE A 120 -8.37 6.77 -13.90
N ILE A 121 -9.47 6.21 -14.38
CA ILE A 121 -10.77 6.88 -14.49
C ILE A 121 -11.75 6.20 -13.55
N LYS A 122 -12.40 6.98 -12.69
CA LYS A 122 -13.53 6.50 -11.88
C LYS A 122 -14.80 6.57 -12.72
N MET A 123 -15.51 5.45 -12.88
CA MET A 123 -16.68 5.36 -13.75
C MET A 123 -17.92 6.11 -13.24
N ASN A 124 -17.97 6.43 -11.94
CA ASN A 124 -19.05 7.16 -11.29
C ASN A 124 -20.42 6.49 -11.39
N ARG A 125 -20.47 5.16 -11.47
CA ARG A 125 -21.73 4.39 -11.58
C ARG A 125 -22.68 4.69 -10.42
N ASN A 126 -22.13 4.84 -9.21
CA ASN A 126 -22.87 5.16 -7.99
C ASN A 126 -22.56 6.58 -7.47
N GLY A 127 -22.28 7.51 -8.38
CA GLY A 127 -22.07 8.93 -8.09
C GLY A 127 -20.64 9.32 -7.73
N LYS A 128 -20.36 10.63 -7.78
CA LYS A 128 -19.00 11.20 -7.67
C LYS A 128 -18.30 10.96 -6.33
N LYS A 129 -19.07 10.88 -5.24
CA LYS A 129 -18.52 10.78 -3.86
C LYS A 129 -18.30 9.33 -3.41
N ASN A 130 -18.96 8.36 -4.03
CA ASN A 130 -18.85 6.96 -3.62
C ASN A 130 -17.69 6.29 -4.35
N TYR A 131 -16.60 6.01 -3.63
CA TYR A 131 -15.40 5.35 -4.16
C TYR A 131 -15.38 3.85 -3.90
N LYS A 132 -16.14 3.35 -2.92
CA LYS A 132 -16.03 1.94 -2.52
C LYS A 132 -16.96 1.01 -3.30
N ASP A 133 -17.93 1.59 -3.98
CA ASP A 133 -18.94 0.89 -4.75
C ASP A 133 -18.95 1.51 -6.15
N ASP A 134 -17.85 1.30 -6.88
CA ASP A 134 -17.68 1.79 -8.25
C ASP A 134 -16.60 0.96 -8.96
N ASP A 135 -16.53 1.18 -10.27
CA ASP A 135 -15.53 0.60 -11.13
C ASP A 135 -14.53 1.65 -11.61
N TYR A 136 -13.34 1.19 -11.95
CA TYR A 136 -12.19 2.01 -12.28
C TYR A 136 -11.54 1.50 -13.56
N GLU A 137 -11.41 2.36 -14.55
CA GLU A 137 -10.58 2.11 -15.73
C GLU A 137 -9.13 2.41 -15.39
N ILE A 138 -8.23 1.46 -15.64
CA ILE A 138 -6.80 1.67 -15.53
C ILE A 138 -6.26 2.00 -16.93
N LEU A 139 -5.61 3.16 -17.07
CA LEU A 139 -5.08 3.65 -18.35
C LEU A 139 -3.67 3.12 -18.63
#